data_AF-A0A925TMU8-F1
#
_entry.id   AF-A0A925TMU8-F1
#
_cell.length_a   1.000
_cell.length_b   1.000
_cell.length_c   1.000
_cell.angle_alpha   90.00
_cell.angle_beta   90.00
_cell.angle_gamma   90.00
#
_symmetry.space_group_name_H-M   'P 1'
#
loop_
_entity.id
_entity.type
_entity.pdbx_description
1 polymer ?
#
loop_
_entity_poly.entity_id
_entity_poly.type
_entity_poly.pdbx_seq_one_letter_code
_entity_poly.pdbx_strand_id
1 'polypeptide(L)'
;MLTKSHTNARKIAKTLTRRDIVRLVAAKLSQSEKDAGLAVEATIDTLSRLMRGADPELRIELRGLGVFEVKFTKASGTARNPRTGEKTEIPLHRKTHFRASKIIKRVLQKEWPPKLPPKTL
;
A
#
# COMPACT_ATOMS: atom_id res chain seq x y z
N MET A 1 -35.59 -0.61 -30.99
CA MET A 1 -34.71 -1.33 -30.06
C MET A 1 -33.48 -0.47 -29.80
N LEU A 2 -33.41 0.23 -28.65
CA LEU A 2 -32.24 1.05 -28.30
C LEU A 2 -31.38 0.33 -27.25
N THR A 3 -30.14 0.00 -27.65
CA THR A 3 -29.14 -0.63 -26.80
C THR A 3 -28.56 0.41 -25.83
N LYS A 4 -28.81 0.23 -24.52
CA LYS A 4 -28.21 1.06 -23.47
C LYS A 4 -26.72 0.71 -23.34
N SER A 5 -25.87 1.55 -23.93
CA SER A 5 -24.42 1.56 -23.68
C SER A 5 -24.17 1.83 -22.18
N HIS A 6 -23.74 0.81 -21.45
CA HIS A 6 -23.29 0.97 -20.07
C HIS A 6 -21.82 1.43 -20.08
N THR A 7 -21.63 2.74 -20.17
CA THR A 7 -20.30 3.33 -19.95
C THR A 7 -19.95 3.21 -18.47
N ASN A 8 -19.06 2.27 -18.14
CA ASN A 8 -18.64 1.98 -16.78
C ASN A 8 -17.63 3.06 -16.32
N ALA A 9 -18.13 4.20 -15.86
CA ALA A 9 -17.31 5.27 -15.30
C ALA A 9 -16.72 4.80 -13.96
N ARG A 10 -15.43 4.42 -13.96
CA ARG A 10 -14.71 3.98 -12.76
C ARG A 10 -14.64 5.15 -11.78
N LYS A 11 -15.38 5.07 -10.67
CA LYS A 11 -15.31 6.05 -9.57
C LYS A 11 -13.86 6.13 -9.06
N ILE A 12 -13.16 7.22 -9.36
CA ILE A 12 -11.74 7.37 -9.02
C ILE A 12 -11.63 7.49 -7.49
N ALA A 13 -10.93 6.56 -6.86
CA ALA A 13 -10.67 6.62 -5.43
C ALA A 13 -9.81 7.84 -5.09
N LYS A 14 -10.05 8.49 -3.94
CA LYS A 14 -9.23 9.60 -3.46
C LYS A 14 -7.77 9.13 -3.35
N THR A 15 -6.87 9.77 -4.09
CA THR A 15 -5.43 9.53 -4.01
C THR A 15 -4.81 10.51 -3.03
N LEU A 16 -4.04 9.99 -2.07
CA LEU A 16 -3.21 10.79 -1.16
C LEU A 16 -1.75 10.69 -1.61
N THR A 17 -1.05 11.82 -1.56
CA THR A 17 0.34 11.96 -2.01
C THR A 17 1.29 12.21 -0.84
N ARG A 18 2.59 12.19 -1.12
CA ARG A 18 3.61 12.61 -0.16
C ARG A 18 3.34 14.01 0.40
N ARG A 19 2.85 14.94 -0.42
CA ARG A 19 2.54 16.32 0.01
C ARG A 19 1.47 16.35 1.10
N ASP A 20 0.46 15.49 0.99
CA ASP A 20 -0.60 15.38 2.00
C ASP A 20 -0.05 14.84 3.32
N ILE A 21 0.86 13.86 3.26
CA ILE A 21 1.55 13.34 4.46
C ILE A 21 2.40 14.43 5.11
N VAL A 22 3.18 15.19 4.34
CA VAL A 22 4.03 16.28 4.85
C VAL A 22 3.21 17.33 5.58
N ARG A 23 2.09 17.76 4.99
CA ARG A 23 1.15 18.70 5.62
C ARG A 23 0.63 18.20 6.97
N LEU A 24 0.20 16.94 7.02
CA LEU A 24 -0.32 16.33 8.25
C LEU A 24 0.75 16.17 9.32
N VAL A 25 1.99 15.82 8.95
CA VAL A 25 3.12 15.72 9.87
C VAL A 25 3.51 17.10 10.40
N ALA A 26 3.63 18.11 9.52
CA ALA A 26 3.93 19.49 9.89
C ALA A 26 2.92 20.04 10.90
N ALA A 27 1.62 19.87 10.63
CA ALA A 27 0.56 20.28 11.53
C ALA A 27 0.62 19.54 12.88
N LYS A 28 0.86 18.22 12.87
CA LYS A 28 0.93 17.41 14.09
C LYS A 28 2.12 17.77 14.99
N LEU A 29 3.25 18.16 14.39
CA LEU A 29 4.47 18.52 15.10
C LEU A 29 4.58 20.03 15.37
N SER A 30 3.64 20.84 14.89
CA SER A 30 3.71 22.31 14.92
C SER A 30 5.03 22.84 14.32
N GLN A 31 5.43 22.26 13.19
CA GLN A 31 6.65 22.59 12.45
C GLN A 31 6.34 23.09 11.05
N SER A 32 7.34 23.66 10.37
CA SER A 32 7.19 24.09 8.98
C SER A 32 7.02 22.88 8.04
N GLU A 33 6.26 23.04 6.94
CA GLU A 33 6.16 22.00 5.89
C GLU A 33 7.53 21.67 5.27
N LYS A 34 8.47 22.63 5.30
CA LYS A 34 9.84 22.41 4.81
C LYS A 34 10.57 21.39 5.69
N ASP A 35 10.58 21.59 7.00
CA ASP A 35 11.31 20.71 7.93
C ASP A 35 10.63 19.33 8.03
N ALA A 36 9.30 19.29 8.10
CA ALA A 36 8.54 18.05 8.02
C ALA A 36 8.77 17.32 6.68
N GLY A 37 8.89 18.07 5.58
CA GLY A 37 9.21 17.56 4.26
C GLY A 37 10.51 16.79 4.23
N LEU A 38 11.58 17.37 4.79
CA LEU A 38 12.89 16.72 4.88
C LEU A 38 12.83 15.41 5.68
N ALA A 39 12.15 15.41 6.82
CA ALA A 39 12.02 14.22 7.66
C ALA A 39 11.25 13.09 6.97
N VAL A 40 10.13 13.41 6.30
CA VAL A 40 9.31 12.44 5.57
C VAL A 40 10.10 11.87 4.38
N GLU A 41 10.78 12.72 3.62
CA GLU A 41 11.60 12.30 2.47
C GLU A 41 12.74 11.39 2.90
N ALA A 42 13.51 11.79 3.92
CA ALA A 42 14.60 10.98 4.47
C ALA A 42 14.12 9.61 4.97
N THR A 43 12.93 9.56 5.59
CA THR A 43 12.32 8.30 6.07
C THR A 43 11.99 7.38 4.89
N ILE A 44 11.32 7.90 3.86
CA ILE A 44 10.93 7.11 2.68
C ILE A 44 12.17 6.59 1.95
N ASP A 45 13.16 7.45 1.72
CA ASP A 45 14.39 7.06 1.03
C ASP A 45 15.18 6.01 1.82
N THR A 46 15.27 6.18 3.15
CA THR A 46 15.95 5.20 4.02
C THR A 46 15.26 3.84 4.00
N LEU A 47 13.93 3.79 4.11
CA LEU A 47 13.18 2.53 3.99
C LEU A 47 13.38 1.89 2.61
N SER A 48 13.39 2.70 1.55
CA SER A 48 13.63 2.22 0.18
C SER A 48 15.02 1.62 0.02
N ARG A 49 16.06 2.29 0.52
CA ARG A 49 17.45 1.80 0.50
C ARG A 49 17.59 0.49 1.27
N LEU A 50 17.04 0.41 2.47
CA LEU A 50 17.07 -0.81 3.28
C LEU A 50 16.43 -1.98 2.52
N MET A 51 15.23 -1.81 1.95
CA MET A 51 14.58 -2.88 1.19
C MET A 51 15.35 -3.28 -0.07
N ARG A 52 15.96 -2.33 -0.80
CA ARG A 52 16.80 -2.65 -1.98
C ARG A 52 18.07 -3.42 -1.60
N GLY A 53 18.65 -3.12 -0.44
CA GLY A 53 19.84 -3.77 0.09
C GLY A 53 19.60 -5.09 0.82
N ALA A 54 18.36 -5.60 0.88
CA ALA A 54 18.04 -6.85 1.55
C ALA A 54 18.76 -8.04 0.90
N ASP A 55 19.51 -8.84 1.66
CA ASP A 55 20.22 -10.00 1.11
C ASP A 55 20.13 -11.23 2.04
N PRO A 56 19.38 -12.30 1.67
CA PRO A 56 18.33 -12.32 0.64
C PRO A 56 17.00 -11.72 1.14
N GLU A 57 16.84 -11.61 2.47
CA GLU A 57 15.61 -11.21 3.13
C GLU A 57 15.84 -10.04 4.08
N LEU A 58 14.77 -9.31 4.38
CA LEU A 58 14.80 -8.22 5.34
C LEU A 58 13.42 -8.08 5.99
N ARG A 59 13.42 -7.70 7.27
CA ARG A 59 12.20 -7.35 8.00
C ARG A 59 12.38 -5.98 8.67
N ILE A 60 11.52 -5.03 8.34
CA ILE A 60 11.46 -3.71 8.96
C ILE A 60 10.13 -3.59 9.70
N GLU A 61 10.18 -3.45 11.02
CA GLU A 61 8.99 -3.28 11.85
C GLU A 61 8.79 -1.81 12.24
N LEU A 62 7.66 -1.23 11.85
CA LEU A 62 7.22 0.10 12.24
C LEU A 62 5.99 -0.04 13.14
N ARG A 63 6.21 -0.11 14.46
CA ARG A 63 5.14 -0.29 15.46
C ARG A 63 4.01 0.72 15.26
N GLY A 64 2.77 0.24 15.36
CA GLY A 64 1.57 1.03 15.08
C GLY A 64 1.16 1.06 13.60
N LEU A 65 2.11 1.05 12.66
CA LEU A 65 1.84 0.99 11.22
C LEU A 65 1.77 -0.45 10.70
N GLY A 66 2.85 -1.21 10.88
CA GLY A 66 2.95 -2.57 10.35
C GLY A 66 4.39 -2.99 10.10
N VAL A 67 4.55 -3.95 9.21
CA VAL A 67 5.84 -4.57 8.91
C VAL A 67 6.05 -4.59 7.41
N PHE A 68 7.22 -4.16 6.96
CA PHE A 68 7.71 -4.37 5.60
C PHE A 68 8.65 -5.56 5.59
N GLU A 69 8.44 -6.48 4.66
CA GLU A 69 9.26 -7.68 4.50
C GLU A 69 9.77 -7.75 3.06
N VAL A 70 11.06 -8.02 2.87
CA VAL A 70 11.62 -8.51 1.61
C VAL A 70 11.81 -10.01 1.77
N LYS A 71 11.21 -10.78 0.87
CA LYS A 71 11.21 -12.25 0.92
C LYS A 71 11.79 -12.86 -0.33
N PHE A 72 12.55 -13.92 -0.15
CA PHE A 72 12.97 -14.75 -1.27
C PHE A 72 11.77 -15.48 -1.87
N THR A 73 11.63 -15.42 -3.19
CA THR A 73 10.61 -16.11 -3.96
C THR A 73 11.29 -17.11 -4.89
N LYS A 74 10.96 -18.39 -4.70
CA LYS A 74 11.41 -19.48 -5.58
C LYS A 74 10.91 -19.24 -7.01
N ALA A 75 11.63 -19.79 -7.99
CA ALA A 75 11.16 -19.82 -9.37
C ALA A 75 9.73 -20.40 -9.42
N SER A 76 8.85 -19.73 -10.16
CA SER A 76 7.43 -20.06 -10.22
C SER A 76 7.06 -20.39 -11.65
N GLY A 77 7.32 -21.63 -12.07
CA GLY A 77 6.86 -22.22 -13.35
C GLY A 77 6.83 -21.25 -14.54
N THR A 78 5.81 -21.41 -15.39
CA THR A 78 5.58 -20.58 -16.57
C THR A 78 4.46 -19.56 -16.33
N ALA A 79 4.77 -18.28 -16.40
CA ALA A 79 3.78 -17.22 -16.63
C ALA A 79 3.31 -17.21 -18.08
N ARG A 80 2.11 -16.68 -18.33
CA ARG A 80 1.58 -16.49 -19.67
C ARG A 80 1.36 -15.01 -19.93
N ASN A 81 1.87 -14.50 -21.05
CA ASN A 81 1.56 -13.14 -21.48
C ASN A 81 0.04 -13.03 -21.75
N PRO A 82 -0.71 -12.15 -21.05
CA PRO A 82 -2.16 -12.06 -21.22
C PRO A 82 -2.61 -11.62 -22.63
N ARG A 83 -1.73 -10.94 -23.38
CA ARG A 83 -2.03 -10.42 -24.73
C ARG A 83 -1.69 -11.41 -25.84
N THR A 84 -0.56 -12.13 -25.72
CA THR A 84 -0.05 -13.01 -26.79
C THR A 84 -0.19 -14.50 -26.48
N GLY A 85 -0.37 -14.86 -25.21
CA GLY A 85 -0.44 -16.26 -24.79
C GLY A 85 0.92 -16.97 -24.71
N GLU A 86 2.03 -16.28 -24.98
CA GLU A 86 3.38 -16.85 -24.89
C GLU A 86 3.74 -17.20 -23.45
N LYS A 87 4.51 -18.29 -23.28
CA LYS A 87 5.00 -18.72 -21.97
C LYS A 87 6.33 -18.05 -21.67
N THR A 88 6.46 -17.52 -20.46
CA THR A 88 7.71 -16.95 -19.93
C THR A 88 7.99 -17.58 -18.58
N GLU A 89 9.21 -18.05 -18.38
CA GLU A 89 9.63 -18.59 -17.09
C GLU A 89 9.80 -17.46 -16.08
N ILE A 90 9.29 -17.65 -14.85
CA ILE A 90 9.51 -16.67 -13.77
C ILE A 90 10.74 -17.10 -12.98
N PRO A 91 11.87 -16.36 -13.08
CA PRO A 91 13.07 -16.71 -12.35
C PRO A 91 12.87 -16.54 -10.84
N LEU A 92 13.78 -17.11 -10.05
CA LEU A 92 13.89 -16.77 -8.63
C LEU A 92 14.16 -15.27 -8.47
N HIS A 93 13.50 -14.65 -7.50
CA HIS A 93 13.61 -13.21 -7.25
C HIS A 93 13.18 -12.88 -5.82
N ARG A 94 13.24 -11.60 -5.45
CA ARG A 94 12.75 -11.10 -4.16
C ARG A 94 11.45 -10.33 -4.34
N LYS A 95 10.54 -10.43 -3.35
CA LYS A 95 9.28 -9.65 -3.32
C LYS A 95 9.16 -8.86 -2.03
N THR A 96 8.59 -7.66 -2.13
CA THR A 96 8.23 -6.85 -0.96
C THR A 96 6.80 -7.14 -0.52
N HIS A 97 6.59 -7.28 0.78
CA HIS A 97 5.29 -7.42 1.41
C HIS A 97 5.10 -6.37 2.50
N PHE A 98 3.92 -5.75 2.55
CA PHE A 98 3.51 -4.95 3.71
C PHE A 98 2.42 -5.71 4.50
N ARG A 99 2.64 -5.85 5.81
CA ARG A 99 1.70 -6.43 6.75
C ARG A 99 1.21 -5.35 7.70
N ALA A 100 -0.02 -4.88 7.51
CA ALA A 100 -0.63 -3.89 8.37
C ALA A 100 -0.68 -4.35 9.85
N SER A 101 -0.54 -3.39 10.77
CA SER A 101 -0.63 -3.65 12.20
C SER A 101 -2.01 -4.15 12.62
N LYS A 102 -2.08 -4.78 13.79
CA LYS A 102 -3.34 -5.26 14.39
C LYS A 102 -4.35 -4.11 14.59
N ILE A 103 -3.86 -2.91 14.89
CA ILE A 103 -4.71 -1.72 15.12
C ILE A 103 -5.43 -1.35 13.81
N ILE A 104 -4.70 -1.28 12.70
CA ILE A 104 -5.29 -0.97 11.38
C ILE A 104 -6.26 -2.08 10.96
N LYS A 105 -5.83 -3.34 11.03
CA LYS A 105 -6.67 -4.50 10.65
C LYS A 105 -8.00 -4.53 11.40
N ARG A 106 -7.97 -4.30 12.71
CA ARG A 106 -9.17 -4.28 13.55
C ARG A 106 -10.19 -3.24 13.10
N VAL A 107 -9.72 -2.06 12.69
CA VAL A 107 -10.63 -1.00 12.20
C VAL A 107 -11.22 -1.37 10.85
N LEU A 108 -10.40 -1.91 9.94
CA LEU A 108 -10.83 -2.28 8.58
C LEU A 108 -11.73 -3.52 8.52
N GLN A 109 -11.68 -4.39 9.53
CA GLN A 109 -12.50 -5.61 9.59
C GLN A 109 -13.89 -5.40 10.22
N LYS A 110 -14.22 -4.18 10.65
CA LYS A 110 -15.56 -3.85 11.12
C LYS A 110 -16.56 -3.90 9.95
N GLU A 111 -17.83 -4.18 10.25
CA GLU A 111 -18.90 -4.20 9.26
C GLU A 111 -18.99 -2.84 8.51
N TRP A 112 -19.10 -2.92 7.18
CA TRP A 112 -19.27 -1.76 6.31
C TRP A 112 -20.42 -2.00 5.32
N PRO A 113 -21.44 -1.11 5.25
CA PRO A 113 -21.61 0.08 6.08
C PRO A 113 -21.84 -0.28 7.55
N PRO A 114 -21.51 0.61 8.50
CA PRO A 114 -21.79 0.35 9.90
C PRO A 114 -23.30 0.08 10.07
N LYS A 115 -23.66 -0.96 10.82
CA LYS A 115 -25.05 -1.22 11.19
C LYS A 115 -25.62 0.05 11.81
N LEU A 116 -26.67 0.59 11.20
CA LEU A 116 -27.38 1.72 11.77
C LEU A 116 -27.93 1.29 13.14
N PRO A 117 -27.88 2.16 14.16
CA PRO A 117 -28.58 1.88 15.39
C PRO A 117 -30.08 1.65 15.08
N PRO A 118 -30.77 0.77 15.82
CA PRO A 118 -32.20 0.63 15.67
C PRO A 118 -32.86 2.00 15.84
N LYS A 119 -33.79 2.35 14.95
CA LYS A 119 -34.58 3.58 15.10
C LYS A 119 -35.32 3.47 16.44
N THR A 120 -34.99 4.34 17.38
CA THR A 120 -35.80 4.56 18.56
C THR A 120 -37.14 5.12 18.08
N LEU A 121 -38.24 4.44 18.40
CA LEU A 121 -39.60 4.91 18.17
C LEU A 121 -39.95 6.04 19.14
#